data_AF-A0AAE9ET00-F1
#
_entry.id   AF-A0AAE9ET00-F1
#
_cell.length_a   1.000
_cell.length_b   1.000
_cell.length_c   1.000
_cell.angle_alpha   90.00
_cell.angle_beta   90.00
_cell.angle_gamma   90.00
#
_symmetry.space_group_name_H-M   'P 1'
#
loop_
_entity.id
_entity.type
_entity.pdbx_description
1 polymer ?
#
loop_
_entity_poly.entity_id
_entity_poly.type
_entity_poly.pdbx_seq_one_letter_code
_entity_poly.pdbx_strand_id
1 'polypeptide(L)'
;MGPAKSLPMNMFMMYMAGGGVSIFPIMMVGMMLFRPLKALFSVNSTFKPLESPATGAMIIHKLIFCLGNLGAIGLAIYKVHTMGLLPNTPSDWLEFIPQPGRAQYSIIDEVFI
;
A
#
# COMPACT_ATOMS: atom_id res chain seq x y z
N MET A 1 -13.65 23.82 2.96
CA MET A 1 -14.32 22.96 1.96
C MET A 1 -14.28 21.54 2.49
N GLY A 2 -15.36 21.12 3.15
CA GLY A 2 -15.31 19.96 4.04
C GLY A 2 -15.31 18.61 3.32
N PRO A 3 -14.75 17.56 3.95
CA PRO A 3 -14.76 16.17 3.47
C PRO A 3 -16.18 15.61 3.22
N ALA A 4 -17.22 16.31 3.71
CA ALA A 4 -18.62 16.01 3.42
C ALA A 4 -19.00 16.15 1.93
N LYS A 5 -18.34 17.02 1.16
CA LYS A 5 -18.65 17.18 -0.27
C LYS A 5 -18.04 16.11 -1.17
N SER A 6 -16.94 15.49 -0.73
CA SER A 6 -16.27 14.39 -1.44
C SER A 6 -16.89 13.03 -1.10
N LEU A 7 -17.65 12.92 -0.02
CA LEU A 7 -18.29 11.68 0.42
C LEU A 7 -19.26 11.09 -0.63
N PRO A 8 -20.19 11.86 -1.23
CA PRO A 8 -21.09 11.34 -2.26
C PRO A 8 -20.35 10.86 -3.52
N MET A 9 -19.32 11.61 -3.94
CA MET A 9 -18.49 11.26 -5.09
C MET A 9 -17.68 9.98 -4.83
N ASN A 10 -17.10 9.85 -3.64
CA ASN A 10 -16.34 8.68 -3.23
C ASN A 10 -17.25 7.45 -3.06
N MET A 11 -18.46 7.62 -2.54
CA MET A 11 -19.45 6.53 -2.43
C MET A 11 -19.96 6.05 -3.79
N PHE A 12 -20.22 6.97 -4.73
CA PHE A 12 -20.59 6.61 -6.10
C PHE A 12 -19.46 5.86 -6.82
N MET A 13 -18.21 6.29 -6.61
CA MET A 13 -17.03 5.61 -7.14
C MET A 13 -16.84 4.21 -6.51
N MET A 14 -17.08 4.05 -5.20
CA MET A 14 -17.04 2.75 -4.52
C MET A 14 -18.16 1.80 -4.99
N TYR A 15 -19.33 2.33 -5.33
CA TYR A 15 -20.46 1.53 -5.85
C TYR A 15 -20.20 0.99 -7.26
N MET A 16 -19.51 1.76 -8.11
CA MET A 16 -19.15 1.34 -9.47
C MET A 16 -17.91 0.44 -9.54
N ALA A 17 -17.06 0.45 -8.51
CA ALA A 17 -15.79 -0.27 -8.47
C ALA A 17 -15.88 -1.71 -7.90
N GLY A 18 -17.07 -2.32 -7.92
CA GLY A 18 -17.38 -3.58 -7.23
C GLY A 18 -16.28 -4.65 -7.23
N GLY A 19 -16.04 -5.25 -6.05
CA GLY A 19 -15.35 -6.54 -5.82
C GLY A 19 -13.88 -6.70 -6.23
N GLY A 20 -13.36 -5.90 -7.16
CA GLY A 20 -11.98 -5.94 -7.61
C GLY A 20 -11.08 -5.03 -6.78
N VAL A 21 -9.79 -5.38 -6.69
CA VAL A 21 -8.72 -4.60 -6.04
C VAL A 21 -8.84 -3.13 -6.48
N SER A 22 -9.52 -2.33 -5.67
CA SER A 22 -9.81 -0.94 -6.01
C SER A 22 -8.51 -0.14 -5.82
N ILE A 23 -8.25 0.81 -6.72
CA ILE A 23 -7.11 1.76 -6.63
C ILE A 23 -7.10 2.49 -5.26
N PHE A 24 -8.26 2.61 -4.62
CA PHE A 24 -8.44 3.34 -3.37
C PHE A 24 -7.63 2.75 -2.18
N PRO A 25 -7.73 1.44 -1.86
CA PRO A 25 -6.85 0.81 -0.88
C PRO A 25 -5.36 0.96 -1.19
N ILE A 26 -4.95 0.88 -2.47
CA ILE A 26 -3.55 1.03 -2.89
C ILE A 26 -3.04 2.45 -2.58
N MET A 27 -3.81 3.47 -2.95
CA MET A 27 -3.45 4.87 -2.68
C MET A 27 -3.46 5.21 -1.19
N MET A 28 -4.38 4.62 -0.41
CA MET A 28 -4.44 4.77 1.04
C MET A 28 -3.22 4.17 1.72
N VAL A 29 -2.84 2.96 1.32
CA VAL A 29 -1.65 2.25 1.82
C VAL A 29 -0.37 2.96 1.39
N GLY A 30 -0.30 3.46 0.16
CA GLY A 30 0.81 4.28 -0.34
C GLY A 30 1.04 5.52 0.52
N MET A 31 -0.01 6.31 0.79
CA MET A 31 0.10 7.46 1.70
C MET A 31 0.44 7.05 3.14
N MET A 32 -0.02 5.90 3.60
CA MET A 32 0.32 5.36 4.92
C MET A 32 1.80 4.96 5.05
N LEU A 33 2.46 4.56 3.95
CA LEU A 33 3.90 4.31 3.89
C LEU A 33 4.71 5.61 3.69
N PHE A 34 4.32 6.46 2.75
CA PHE A 34 5.08 7.66 2.37
C PHE A 34 5.11 8.73 3.47
N ARG A 35 4.04 8.84 4.29
CA ARG A 35 3.97 9.83 5.38
C ARG A 35 5.02 9.59 6.48
N PRO A 36 5.11 8.38 7.08
CA PRO A 36 6.15 8.11 8.07
C PRO A 36 7.56 8.07 7.47
N LEU A 37 7.73 7.67 6.20
CA LEU A 37 9.01 7.80 5.49
C LEU A 37 9.45 9.27 5.38
N LYS A 38 8.56 10.15 4.93
CA LYS A 38 8.84 11.59 4.84
C LYS A 38 9.14 12.19 6.21
N ALA A 39 8.44 11.75 7.24
CA ALA A 39 8.67 12.16 8.62
C ALA A 39 10.08 11.75 9.12
N LEU A 40 10.56 10.55 8.78
CA LEU A 40 11.92 10.11 9.11
C LEU A 40 13.00 10.94 8.40
N PHE A 41 12.79 11.32 7.13
CA PHE A 41 13.75 12.18 6.43
C PHE A 41 13.70 13.64 6.89
N SER A 42 12.57 14.10 7.46
CA SER A 42 12.41 15.47 7.94
C SER A 42 12.64 15.66 9.43
N VAL A 43 13.19 14.68 10.17
CA VAL A 43 13.38 14.75 11.64
C VAL A 43 14.09 16.05 12.04
N ASN A 44 15.22 16.37 11.40
CA ASN A 44 15.98 17.58 11.72
C ASN A 44 15.19 18.87 11.47
N SER A 45 14.33 18.89 10.44
CA SER A 45 13.47 20.05 10.15
C SER A 45 12.30 20.17 11.13
N THR A 46 11.76 19.06 11.62
CA THR A 46 10.66 19.04 12.59
C THR A 46 11.12 19.48 13.98
N PHE A 47 12.36 19.15 14.36
CA PHE A 47 12.91 19.51 15.67
C PHE A 47 13.68 20.85 15.69
N LYS A 48 14.08 21.40 14.54
CA LYS A 48 14.71 22.73 14.41
C LYS A 48 13.99 23.87 15.16
N PRO A 49 12.67 24.05 15.04
CA PRO A 49 11.97 25.11 15.76
C PRO A 49 11.77 24.83 17.26
N LEU A 50 12.05 23.60 17.70
CA LEU A 50 11.94 23.19 19.11
C LEU A 50 13.29 23.30 19.86
N GLU A 51 14.40 23.44 19.13
CA GLU A 51 15.74 23.73 19.67
C GLU A 51 15.84 25.21 20.07
N SER A 52 15.17 25.59 21.15
CA SER A 52 15.38 26.88 21.83
C SER A 52 16.52 26.76 22.85
N PRO A 53 17.31 27.81 23.14
CA PRO A 53 18.42 27.77 24.09
C PRO A 53 18.03 27.29 25.51
N ALA A 54 16.74 27.37 25.86
CA ALA A 54 16.19 26.92 27.14
C ALA A 54 15.95 25.40 27.23
N THR A 55 15.91 24.70 26.09
CA THR A 55 15.58 23.28 26.01
C THR A 55 16.82 22.53 25.55
N GLY A 56 17.54 21.90 26.49
CA GLY A 56 18.72 21.10 26.20
C GLY A 56 18.47 19.99 25.16
N ALA A 57 19.54 19.31 24.73
CA ALA A 57 19.51 18.34 23.64
C ALA A 57 18.36 17.31 23.75
N MET A 58 17.30 17.48 22.96
CA MET A 58 16.11 16.61 22.93
C MET A 58 16.35 15.29 22.16
N ILE A 59 17.45 14.62 22.49
CA ILE A 59 17.87 13.37 21.84
C ILE A 59 16.87 12.24 22.10
N ILE A 60 16.32 12.13 23.32
CA ILE A 60 15.33 11.11 23.68
C ILE A 60 14.04 11.24 22.84
N HIS A 61 13.58 12.48 22.61
CA HIS A 61 12.37 12.74 21.82
C HIS A 61 12.58 12.41 20.33
N LYS A 62 13.77 12.71 19.79
CA LYS A 62 14.16 12.31 18.43
C LYS A 62 14.18 10.78 18.28
N LEU A 63 14.69 10.07 19.29
CA LEU A 63 14.74 8.60 19.32
C LEU A 63 13.34 7.98 19.32
N ILE A 64 12.44 8.44 20.20
CA ILE A 64 11.04 7.98 20.28
C ILE A 64 10.31 8.27 18.96
N PHE A 65 10.53 9.44 18.36
CA PHE A 65 9.95 9.80 17.07
C PHE A 65 10.42 8.88 15.94
N CYS A 66 11.72 8.56 15.88
CA CYS A 66 12.24 7.59 14.92
C CYS A 66 11.63 6.20 15.12
N LEU A 67 11.60 5.69 16.36
CA LEU A 67 11.03 4.37 16.67
C LEU A 67 9.53 4.29 16.33
N GLY A 68 8.76 5.35 16.63
CA GLY A 68 7.34 5.41 16.30
C GLY A 68 7.07 5.38 14.78
N ASN A 69 7.85 6.13 13.99
CA ASN A 69 7.73 6.11 12.53
C ASN A 69 8.18 4.77 11.92
N LEU A 70 9.22 4.13 12.47
CA LEU A 70 9.64 2.78 12.06
C LEU A 70 8.55 1.74 12.35
N GLY A 71 7.91 1.80 13.52
CA GLY A 71 6.77 0.95 13.85
C GLY A 71 5.57 1.16 12.91
N ALA A 72 5.29 2.42 12.55
CA ALA A 72 4.23 2.74 11.59
C ALA A 72 4.51 2.19 10.19
N ILE A 73 5.77 2.22 9.73
CA ILE A 73 6.20 1.59 8.47
C ILE A 73 6.01 0.08 8.53
N GLY A 74 6.42 -0.56 9.63
CA GLY A 74 6.25 -2.01 9.82
C GLY A 74 4.77 -2.45 9.75
N LEU A 75 3.88 -1.73 10.44
CA LEU A 75 2.43 -1.95 10.37
C LEU A 75 1.86 -1.72 8.97
N ALA A 76 2.34 -0.71 8.26
CA ALA A 76 1.92 -0.45 6.88
C ALA A 76 2.34 -1.59 5.94
N ILE A 77 3.59 -2.07 6.03
CA ILE A 77 4.07 -3.24 5.27
C ILE A 77 3.22 -4.48 5.56
N TYR A 78 2.92 -4.75 6.83
CA TYR A 78 2.05 -5.84 7.22
C TYR A 78 0.65 -5.71 6.59
N LYS A 79 0.07 -4.50 6.59
CA LYS A 79 -1.22 -4.27 5.94
C LYS A 79 -1.15 -4.50 4.41
N VAL A 80 -0.09 -4.05 3.74
CA VAL A 80 0.11 -4.28 2.29
C VAL A 80 0.19 -5.77 1.97
N HIS A 81 0.89 -6.53 2.82
CA HIS A 81 1.02 -7.99 2.71
C HIS A 81 -0.35 -8.67 2.86
N THR A 82 -1.13 -8.31 3.88
CA THR A 82 -2.48 -8.89 4.08
C THR A 82 -3.48 -8.51 2.99
N MET A 83 -3.24 -7.43 2.24
CA MET A 83 -4.08 -7.02 1.11
C MET A 83 -3.71 -7.74 -0.21
N GLY A 84 -2.68 -8.60 -0.22
CA GLY A 84 -2.24 -9.30 -1.43
C GLY A 84 -1.67 -8.38 -2.52
N LEU A 85 -1.28 -7.15 -2.13
CA LEU A 85 -0.73 -6.15 -3.07
C LEU A 85 0.78 -6.35 -3.30
N LEU A 86 1.42 -7.19 -2.48
CA LEU A 86 2.82 -7.55 -2.67
C LEU A 86 2.90 -8.76 -3.61
N PRO A 87 3.80 -8.74 -4.61
CA PRO A 87 4.05 -9.88 -5.50
C PRO A 87 4.79 -10.99 -4.75
N ASN A 88 4.12 -11.62 -3.78
CA ASN A 88 4.65 -12.66 -2.90
C ASN A 88 3.95 -14.01 -3.16
N THR A 89 2.85 -13.99 -3.89
CA THR A 89 2.03 -15.17 -4.13
C THR A 89 2.49 -15.83 -5.43
N PRO A 90 2.62 -17.17 -5.52
CA PRO A 90 2.95 -17.85 -6.78
C PRO A 90 1.99 -17.51 -7.93
N SER A 91 0.75 -17.13 -7.61
CA SER A 91 -0.23 -16.64 -8.57
C SER A 91 0.19 -15.36 -9.28
N ASP A 92 1.00 -14.51 -8.64
CA ASP A 92 1.52 -13.27 -9.21
C ASP A 92 2.59 -13.54 -10.29
N TRP A 93 3.09 -14.79 -10.36
CA TRP A 93 4.13 -15.24 -11.28
C TRP A 93 3.63 -16.26 -12.31
N LEU A 94 2.36 -16.67 -12.24
CA LEU A 94 1.75 -17.63 -13.17
C LEU A 94 1.81 -17.15 -14.63
N GLU A 95 1.79 -15.84 -14.85
CA GLU A 95 1.84 -15.25 -16.19
C GLU A 95 3.20 -15.44 -16.89
N PHE A 96 4.27 -15.74 -16.12
CA PHE A 96 5.60 -16.02 -16.66
C PHE A 96 5.88 -17.51 -16.88
N ILE A 97 4.95 -18.39 -16.49
CA ILE A 97 5.12 -19.84 -16.66
C ILE A 97 4.59 -20.22 -18.06
N PRO A 98 5.37 -20.94 -18.88
CA PRO A 98 4.90 -21.40 -20.17
C PRO A 98 3.67 -22.30 -19.98
N GLN A 99 2.59 -21.98 -20.69
CA GLN A 99 1.36 -22.77 -20.64
C GLN A 99 1.68 -24.21 -21.08
N PRO A 100 1.27 -25.24 -20.31
CA PRO A 100 1.48 -26.61 -20.71
C PRO A 100 0.79 -26.85 -22.07
N GLY A 101 1.57 -27.29 -23.06
CA GLY A 101 1.04 -27.60 -24.39
C GLY A 101 -0.07 -28.66 -24.31
N ARG A 102 -1.10 -28.53 -25.14
CA ARG A 102 -2.21 -29.49 -25.20
C ARG A 102 -1.66 -30.90 -25.45
N ALA A 103 -1.78 -31.78 -24.46
CA ALA A 103 -1.31 -33.16 -24.55
C ALA A 103 -2.29 -34.09 -25.29
N GLN A 104 -3.51 -33.64 -25.55
CA GLN A 104 -4.53 -34.40 -26.27
C GLN A 104 -4.77 -33.79 -27.65
N TYR A 105 -4.52 -34.62 -28.68
CA TYR A 105 -5.00 -34.43 -30.03
C TYR A 105 -6.26 -35.29 -30.19
N SER A 106 -7.44 -34.67 -30.23
CA SER A 106 -8.63 -35.35 -30.72
C SER A 106 -8.51 -35.47 -32.22
N ILE A 107 -8.35 -36.69 -32.72
CA ILE A 107 -8.31 -37.00 -34.18
C ILE A 107 -9.72 -36.90 -34.78
N ILE A 108 -10.74 -36.72 -33.93
CA ILE A 108 -12.14 -36.62 -34.27
C ILE A 108 -12.56 -35.23 -33.80
N ASP A 109 -12.48 -34.24 -34.70
CA ASP A 109 -13.40 -33.11 -34.59
C ASP A 109 -14.78 -33.72 -34.77
N GLU A 110 -15.64 -33.66 -33.76
CA GLU A 110 -17.05 -33.97 -33.91
C GLU A 110 -17.66 -32.95 -34.86
N VAL A 111 -17.54 -33.26 -36.14
CA VAL A 111 -18.45 -32.82 -37.20
C VAL A 111 -19.82 -33.41 -36.84
N PHE A 112 -20.86 -32.55 -36.82
CA PHE A 112 -22.29 -32.82 -36.54
C PHE A 112 -22.62 -32.97 -35.03
N ILE A 113 -23.40 -32.11 -34.35
CA ILE A 113 -24.63 -31.33 -34.66
C ILE A 113 -24.62 -30.03 -33.86
#